data_AF-A0AAN8G768-F1
#
_entry.id   AF-A0AAN8G768-F1
#
_cell.length_a   1.000
_cell.length_b   1.000
_cell.length_c   1.000
_cell.angle_alpha   90.00
_cell.angle_beta   90.00
_cell.angle_gamma   90.00
#
_symmetry.space_group_name_H-M   'P 1'
#
loop_
_entity.id
_entity.type
_entity.pdbx_description
1 polymer ?
#
loop_
_entity_poly.entity_id
_entity_poly.type
_entity_poly.pdbx_seq_one_letter_code
_entity_poly.pdbx_strand_id
1 'polypeptide(L)'
;MVAKQLQKQVDRFFDCLNVRSLYEGERKRKPDLMPYTSVDDPQFQFLTEDFLGYLRDWKDQVDNRQGFNKTEKSKMFLSYQTYKGLVITTKAVVEATKYLIQHGVNFVPTNKLCQDPVEEHFGRHRALGRQIDNPTVYEFGYQEKKLRLQRSLALQIKPNGNVKRSSKLCEIEIDDTPLKKKRRNTLVKHKT
;
A
#
# COMPACT_ATOMS: atom_id res chain seq x y z
N MET A 1 18.17 -23.75 -12.15
CA MET A 1 18.19 -23.77 -10.67
C MET A 1 17.89 -22.40 -10.07
N VAL A 2 18.49 -21.31 -10.57
CA VAL A 2 18.27 -19.92 -10.07
C VAL A 2 16.82 -19.43 -10.15
N ALA A 3 16.10 -19.69 -11.25
CA ALA A 3 14.74 -19.17 -11.44
C ALA A 3 13.71 -19.67 -10.41
N LYS A 4 13.79 -20.95 -10.00
CA LYS A 4 12.90 -21.51 -8.97
C LYS A 4 13.18 -20.91 -7.59
N GLN A 5 14.45 -20.66 -7.28
CA GLN A 5 14.83 -20.03 -6.01
C GLN A 5 14.36 -18.57 -5.97
N LEU A 6 14.57 -17.82 -7.06
CA LEU A 6 14.09 -16.45 -7.17
C LEU A 6 12.58 -16.37 -7.02
N GLN A 7 11.83 -17.24 -7.69
CA GLN A 7 10.37 -17.29 -7.57
C GLN A 7 9.93 -17.49 -6.12
N LYS A 8 10.55 -18.43 -5.39
CA LYS A 8 10.24 -18.68 -3.98
C LYS A 8 10.55 -17.47 -3.10
N GLN A 9 11.70 -16.82 -3.31
CA GLN A 9 12.10 -15.65 -2.52
C GLN A 9 11.13 -14.48 -2.75
N VAL A 10 10.74 -14.26 -4.01
CA VAL A 10 9.82 -13.18 -4.40
C VAL A 10 8.39 -13.46 -3.91
N ASP A 11 7.91 -14.71 -3.97
CA ASP A 11 6.58 -15.08 -3.46
C ASP A 11 6.44 -14.76 -1.96
N ARG A 12 7.43 -15.18 -1.17
CA ARG A 12 7.46 -14.89 0.28
C ARG A 12 7.57 -13.39 0.56
N PHE A 13 8.43 -12.68 -0.18
CA PHE A 13 8.55 -11.22 -0.09
C PHE A 13 7.21 -10.52 -0.35
N PHE A 14 6.46 -10.93 -1.38
CA PHE A 14 5.16 -10.37 -1.67
C PHE A 14 4.11 -10.68 -0.60
N ASP A 15 4.11 -11.90 -0.07
CA ASP A 15 3.20 -12.28 1.02
C ASP A 15 3.43 -11.36 2.25
N CYS A 16 4.69 -11.17 2.66
CA CYS A 16 5.05 -10.26 3.77
C CYS A 16 4.56 -8.82 3.55
N LEU A 17 4.59 -8.32 2.31
CA LEU A 17 4.19 -6.95 1.99
C LEU A 17 2.70 -6.76 1.66
N ASN A 18 1.92 -7.84 1.63
CA ASN A 18 0.51 -7.82 1.23
C ASN A 18 -0.41 -8.39 2.32
N VAL A 19 -0.07 -8.18 3.58
CA VAL A 19 -0.92 -8.56 4.72
C VAL A 19 -2.15 -7.65 4.75
N ARG A 20 -3.36 -8.23 4.65
CA ARG A 20 -4.61 -7.47 4.58
C ARG A 20 -5.46 -7.52 5.84
N SER A 21 -5.32 -8.57 6.65
CA SER A 21 -6.14 -8.78 7.84
C SER A 21 -5.45 -9.71 8.84
N LEU A 22 -5.97 -9.73 10.07
CA LEU A 22 -5.45 -10.57 11.14
C LEU A 22 -5.55 -12.08 10.88
N TYR A 23 -6.54 -12.50 10.08
CA TYR A 23 -6.91 -13.91 9.94
C TYR A 23 -6.56 -14.49 8.56
N GLU A 24 -6.01 -13.69 7.65
CA GLU A 24 -5.74 -14.14 6.29
C GLU A 24 -4.64 -15.21 6.25
N GLY A 25 -3.56 -15.01 6.99
CA GLY A 25 -2.46 -15.97 7.12
C GLY A 25 -2.94 -17.31 7.66
N GLU A 26 -3.75 -17.31 8.72
CA GLU A 26 -4.35 -18.52 9.31
C GLU A 26 -5.25 -19.25 8.31
N ARG A 27 -6.19 -18.53 7.70
CA ARG A 27 -7.16 -19.11 6.74
C ARG A 27 -6.46 -19.72 5.53
N LYS A 28 -5.44 -19.04 4.99
CA LYS A 28 -4.67 -19.50 3.83
C LYS A 28 -3.54 -20.47 4.20
N ARG A 29 -3.29 -20.70 5.49
CA ARG A 29 -2.17 -21.48 6.03
C ARG A 29 -0.82 -20.98 5.49
N LYS A 30 -0.66 -19.66 5.40
CA LYS A 30 0.53 -18.98 4.92
C LYS A 30 1.14 -18.14 6.05
N PRO A 31 2.28 -18.56 6.64
CA PRO A 31 2.88 -17.85 7.77
C PRO A 31 3.43 -16.47 7.36
N ASP A 32 3.93 -16.33 6.13
CA ASP A 32 4.43 -15.04 5.60
C ASP A 32 3.28 -14.02 5.34
N LEU A 33 2.00 -14.41 5.49
CA LEU A 33 0.82 -13.52 5.44
C LEU A 33 0.28 -13.17 6.84
N MET A 34 0.98 -13.56 7.91
CA MET A 34 0.59 -13.20 9.26
C MET A 34 0.84 -11.71 9.54
N PRO A 35 -0.05 -11.05 10.30
CA PRO A 35 0.14 -9.65 10.65
C PRO A 35 1.35 -9.44 11.54
N TYR A 36 2.09 -8.35 11.26
CA TYR A 36 3.15 -7.89 12.15
C TYR A 36 2.55 -7.36 13.44
N THR A 37 2.87 -8.02 14.55
CA THR A 37 2.36 -7.68 15.89
C THR A 37 3.47 -7.43 16.90
N SER A 38 4.72 -7.77 16.56
CA SER A 38 5.90 -7.60 17.41
C SER A 38 7.04 -6.96 16.62
N VAL A 39 7.93 -6.24 17.31
CA VAL A 39 9.18 -5.70 16.75
C VAL A 39 10.21 -6.79 16.43
N ASP A 40 10.05 -7.95 17.06
CA ASP A 40 10.91 -9.13 16.91
C ASP A 40 10.26 -10.19 15.99
N ASP A 41 9.33 -9.78 15.13
CA ASP A 41 8.66 -10.69 14.20
C ASP A 41 9.69 -11.38 13.28
N PRO A 42 9.69 -12.73 13.18
CA PRO A 42 10.66 -13.48 12.37
C PRO A 42 10.59 -13.11 10.88
N GLN A 43 9.45 -12.59 10.40
CA GLN A 43 9.34 -12.10 9.02
C GLN A 43 10.28 -10.92 8.75
N PHE A 44 10.63 -10.11 9.75
CA PHE A 44 11.63 -9.05 9.57
C PHE A 44 13.01 -9.61 9.27
N GLN A 45 13.41 -10.68 9.96
CA GLN A 45 14.68 -11.35 9.70
C GLN A 45 14.73 -11.94 8.30
N PHE A 46 13.63 -12.58 7.86
CA PHE A 46 13.52 -13.04 6.48
C PHE A 46 13.70 -11.89 5.48
N LEU A 47 13.03 -10.76 5.70
CA LEU A 47 13.11 -9.60 4.81
C LEU A 47 14.52 -9.01 4.75
N THR A 48 15.17 -8.79 5.90
CA THR A 48 16.47 -8.08 5.96
C THR A 48 17.67 -8.98 5.67
N GLU A 49 17.68 -10.20 6.22
CA GLU A 49 18.83 -11.10 6.11
C GLU A 49 18.67 -12.05 4.93
N ASP A 50 17.57 -12.81 4.86
CA ASP A 50 17.44 -13.86 3.85
C ASP A 50 17.18 -13.28 2.45
N PHE A 51 16.19 -12.40 2.31
CA PHE A 51 15.77 -11.88 1.00
C PHE A 51 16.79 -10.88 0.43
N LEU A 52 17.17 -9.85 1.21
CA LEU A 52 18.19 -8.90 0.74
C LEU A 52 19.58 -9.52 0.66
N GLY A 53 19.91 -10.48 1.54
CA GLY A 53 21.14 -11.27 1.44
C GLY A 53 21.17 -12.06 0.14
N TYR A 54 20.10 -12.79 -0.18
CA TYR A 54 19.97 -13.50 -1.45
C TYR A 54 20.16 -12.60 -2.67
N LEU A 55 19.55 -11.40 -2.69
CA LEU A 55 19.72 -10.46 -3.79
C LEU A 55 21.16 -9.94 -3.91
N ARG A 56 21.84 -9.73 -2.78
CA ARG A 56 23.24 -9.30 -2.73
C ARG A 56 24.17 -10.40 -3.26
N ASP A 57 24.00 -11.62 -2.77
CA ASP A 57 24.79 -12.78 -3.20
C ASP A 57 24.58 -13.07 -4.69
N TRP A 58 23.34 -12.97 -5.18
CA TRP A 58 23.05 -13.13 -6.61
C TRP A 58 23.75 -12.05 -7.45
N LYS A 59 23.71 -10.79 -7.00
CA LYS A 59 24.41 -9.70 -7.68
C LYS A 59 25.93 -9.94 -7.71
N ASP A 60 26.51 -10.33 -6.58
CA ASP A 60 27.95 -10.59 -6.46
C ASP A 60 28.39 -11.78 -7.33
N GLN A 61 27.57 -12.83 -7.43
CA GLN A 61 27.82 -13.95 -8.34
C GLN A 61 27.81 -13.53 -9.82
N VAL A 62 26.91 -12.62 -10.21
CA VAL A 62 26.84 -12.10 -11.58
C VAL A 62 28.04 -11.21 -11.89
N ASP A 63 28.42 -10.34 -10.95
CA ASP A 63 29.54 -9.40 -11.11
C ASP A 63 30.89 -10.14 -11.20
N ASN A 64 31.09 -11.16 -10.37
CA ASN A 64 32.33 -11.95 -10.33
C ASN A 64 32.44 -12.99 -11.45
N ARG A 65 31.40 -13.16 -12.28
CA ARG A 65 31.41 -14.15 -13.35
C ARG A 65 32.42 -13.77 -14.44
N GLN A 66 33.37 -14.67 -14.72
CA GLN A 66 34.35 -14.47 -15.80
C GLN A 66 33.76 -14.82 -17.17
N GLY A 67 34.35 -14.28 -18.24
CA GLY A 67 33.97 -14.61 -19.63
C GLY A 67 32.74 -13.89 -20.19
N PHE A 68 32.16 -12.92 -19.46
CA PHE A 68 30.99 -12.15 -19.91
C PHE A 68 31.28 -10.65 -19.93
N ASN A 69 30.78 -9.97 -20.95
CA ASN A 69 30.84 -8.51 -21.02
C ASN A 69 29.82 -7.85 -20.07
N LYS A 70 29.95 -6.54 -19.84
CA LYS A 70 29.07 -5.79 -18.93
C LYS A 70 27.59 -5.85 -19.33
N THR A 71 27.30 -5.85 -20.62
CA THR A 71 25.93 -5.89 -21.16
C THR A 71 25.28 -7.24 -20.93
N GLU A 72 26.03 -8.34 -21.12
CA GLU A 72 25.59 -9.70 -20.84
C GLU A 72 25.33 -9.89 -19.35
N LYS A 73 26.24 -9.42 -18.49
CA LYS A 73 26.04 -9.45 -17.03
C LYS A 73 24.78 -8.68 -16.61
N SER A 74 24.52 -7.53 -17.23
CA SER A 74 23.31 -6.73 -16.94
C SER A 74 22.01 -7.46 -17.28
N LYS A 75 22.03 -8.41 -18.23
CA LYS A 75 20.86 -9.25 -18.57
C LYS A 75 20.68 -10.45 -17.62
N MET A 76 21.71 -10.79 -16.84
CA MET A 76 21.68 -11.92 -15.90
C MET A 76 21.16 -11.57 -14.50
N PHE A 77 20.96 -10.28 -14.23
CA PHE A 77 20.47 -9.77 -12.96
C PHE A 77 19.26 -8.86 -13.18
N LEU A 78 18.60 -8.48 -12.09
CA LEU A 78 17.55 -7.46 -12.11
C LEU A 78 18.10 -6.13 -12.63
N SER A 79 17.22 -5.30 -13.19
CA SER A 79 17.60 -3.92 -13.50
C SER A 79 18.07 -3.21 -12.22
N TYR A 80 19.05 -2.30 -12.37
CA TYR A 80 19.57 -1.55 -11.22
C TYR A 80 18.48 -0.81 -10.45
N GLN A 81 17.50 -0.25 -11.17
CA GLN A 81 16.34 0.43 -10.58
C GLN A 81 15.47 -0.52 -9.76
N THR A 82 15.17 -1.71 -10.30
CA THR A 82 14.39 -2.74 -9.60
C THR A 82 15.11 -3.22 -8.34
N TYR A 83 16.41 -3.51 -8.43
CA TYR A 83 17.20 -3.93 -7.27
C TYR A 83 17.22 -2.86 -6.17
N LYS A 84 17.51 -1.60 -6.53
CA LYS A 84 17.45 -0.49 -5.58
C LYS A 84 16.07 -0.30 -4.98
N GLY A 85 15.02 -0.40 -5.80
CA GLY A 85 13.63 -0.29 -5.37
C GLY A 85 13.32 -1.35 -4.31
N LEU A 86 13.68 -2.61 -4.55
CA LEU A 86 13.50 -3.69 -3.56
C LEU A 86 14.24 -3.41 -2.26
N VAL A 87 15.52 -3.00 -2.31
CA VAL A 87 16.30 -2.68 -1.11
C VAL A 87 15.68 -1.55 -0.30
N ILE A 88 15.26 -0.47 -0.96
CA ILE A 88 14.65 0.70 -0.30
C ILE A 88 13.30 0.31 0.30
N THR A 89 12.42 -0.35 -0.47
CA THR A 89 11.11 -0.78 -0.02
C THR A 89 11.20 -1.70 1.20
N THR A 90 12.08 -2.71 1.15
CA THR A 90 12.26 -3.63 2.28
C THR A 90 12.67 -2.89 3.54
N LYS A 91 13.71 -2.04 3.46
CA LYS A 91 14.19 -1.28 4.62
C LYS A 91 13.13 -0.33 5.16
N ALA A 92 12.46 0.41 4.28
CA ALA A 92 11.44 1.37 4.66
C ALA A 92 10.23 0.70 5.33
N VAL A 93 9.75 -0.43 4.79
CA VAL A 93 8.61 -1.15 5.39
C VAL A 93 8.99 -1.74 6.74
N VAL A 94 10.17 -2.34 6.87
CA VAL A 94 10.63 -2.87 8.18
C VAL A 94 10.72 -1.77 9.22
N GLU A 95 11.35 -0.64 8.88
CA GLU A 95 11.52 0.49 9.81
C GLU A 95 10.16 1.14 10.17
N ALA A 96 9.31 1.41 9.19
CA ALA A 96 7.99 1.99 9.41
C ALA A 96 7.09 1.06 10.26
N THR A 97 7.13 -0.25 9.99
CA THR A 97 6.33 -1.23 10.73
C THR A 97 6.79 -1.33 12.18
N LYS A 98 8.11 -1.42 12.42
CA LYS A 98 8.68 -1.43 13.78
C LYS A 98 8.33 -0.15 14.53
N TYR A 99 8.46 1.00 13.88
CA TYR A 99 8.10 2.29 14.46
C TYR A 99 6.62 2.31 14.90
N LEU A 100 5.69 1.88 14.04
CA LEU A 100 4.26 1.86 14.37
C LEU A 100 3.96 0.95 15.57
N ILE A 101 4.55 -0.25 15.61
CA ILE A 101 4.36 -1.21 16.71
C ILE A 101 4.89 -0.63 18.03
N GLN A 102 6.09 -0.01 18.01
CA GLN A 102 6.68 0.65 19.18
C GLN A 102 5.82 1.79 19.73
N HIS A 103 5.05 2.47 18.87
CA HIS A 103 4.17 3.57 19.24
C HIS A 103 2.73 3.12 19.55
N GLY A 104 2.52 1.83 19.84
CA GLY A 104 1.25 1.31 20.36
C GLY A 104 0.26 0.84 19.29
N VAL A 105 0.68 0.65 18.03
CA VAL A 105 -0.15 0.01 17.01
C VAL A 105 -0.12 -1.51 17.22
N ASN A 106 -1.28 -2.10 17.54
CA ASN A 106 -1.40 -3.54 17.83
C ASN A 106 -0.97 -4.44 16.67
N PHE A 107 -1.24 -4.03 15.44
CA PHE A 107 -0.82 -4.75 14.24
C PHE A 107 -0.76 -3.82 13.02
N VAL A 108 0.10 -4.15 12.06
CA VAL A 108 0.29 -3.33 10.85
C VAL A 108 -0.10 -4.11 9.58
N PRO A 109 -1.13 -3.66 8.84
CA PRO A 109 -1.48 -4.23 7.54
C PRO A 109 -0.60 -3.64 6.44
N THR A 110 0.43 -4.38 6.01
CA THR A 110 1.39 -3.92 5.00
C THR A 110 0.75 -3.64 3.63
N ASN A 111 -0.42 -4.24 3.34
CA ASN A 111 -1.17 -3.91 2.13
C ASN A 111 -1.69 -2.46 2.06
N LYS A 112 -1.57 -1.69 3.15
CA LYS A 112 -1.91 -0.26 3.18
C LYS A 112 -0.73 0.64 2.82
N LEU A 113 0.47 0.08 2.71
CA LEU A 113 1.70 0.79 2.35
C LEU A 113 1.97 0.80 0.84
N CYS A 114 0.98 0.43 0.02
CA CYS A 114 1.06 0.45 -1.44
C CYS A 114 0.11 1.49 -2.06
N GLN A 115 0.31 1.75 -3.35
CA GLN A 115 -0.47 2.72 -4.13
C GLN A 115 -1.72 2.11 -4.79
N ASP A 116 -1.99 0.82 -4.57
CA ASP A 116 -3.14 0.11 -5.16
C ASP A 116 -4.48 0.85 -4.99
N PRO A 117 -4.82 1.45 -3.82
CA PRO A 117 -6.08 2.18 -3.69
C PRO A 117 -6.18 3.40 -4.63
N VAL A 118 -5.05 4.04 -4.92
CA VAL A 118 -4.97 5.17 -5.86
C VAL A 118 -5.09 4.68 -7.29
N GLU A 119 -4.42 3.58 -7.63
CA GLU A 119 -4.54 2.94 -8.96
C GLU A 119 -5.97 2.44 -9.22
N GLU A 120 -6.62 1.85 -8.22
CA GLU A 120 -8.01 1.44 -8.27
C GLU A 120 -8.93 2.65 -8.50
N HIS A 121 -8.67 3.78 -7.81
CA HIS A 121 -9.41 5.01 -8.03
C HIS A 121 -9.27 5.50 -9.49
N PHE A 122 -8.06 5.51 -10.05
CA PHE A 122 -7.86 5.82 -11.46
C PHE A 122 -8.52 4.80 -12.40
N GLY A 123 -8.57 3.52 -12.03
CA GLY A 123 -9.31 2.49 -12.76
C GLY A 123 -10.81 2.81 -12.83
N ARG A 124 -11.39 3.32 -11.73
CA ARG A 124 -12.81 3.75 -11.70
C ARG A 124 -13.07 4.93 -12.64
N HIS A 125 -12.14 5.87 -12.74
CA HIS A 125 -12.23 6.96 -13.73
C HIS A 125 -12.29 6.44 -15.15
N ARG A 126 -11.37 5.54 -15.52
CA ARG A 126 -11.34 4.93 -16.87
C ARG A 126 -12.62 4.14 -17.15
N ALA A 127 -13.10 3.36 -16.17
CA ALA A 127 -14.33 2.59 -16.30
C ALA A 127 -15.58 3.46 -16.52
N LEU A 128 -15.62 4.67 -15.96
CA LEU A 128 -16.73 5.62 -16.18
C LEU A 128 -16.77 6.16 -17.62
N GLY A 129 -15.62 6.23 -18.31
CA GLY A 129 -15.49 6.66 -19.70
C GLY A 129 -15.93 5.62 -20.72
N ARG A 130 -16.22 4.38 -20.31
CA ARG A 130 -16.51 3.22 -21.17
C ARG A 130 -15.41 2.96 -22.20
N GLN A 131 -15.52 3.55 -23.39
CA GLN A 131 -14.52 3.44 -24.47
C GLN A 131 -13.48 4.57 -24.43
N ILE A 132 -13.70 5.58 -23.58
CA ILE A 132 -12.77 6.71 -23.37
C ILE A 132 -11.83 6.33 -22.23
N ASP A 133 -10.79 5.58 -22.57
CA ASP A 133 -9.79 5.11 -21.60
C ASP A 133 -8.85 6.24 -21.12
N ASN A 134 -8.71 7.30 -21.91
CA ASN A 134 -7.86 8.44 -21.58
C ASN A 134 -8.67 9.75 -21.56
N PRO A 135 -9.34 10.07 -20.43
CA PRO A 135 -10.12 11.28 -20.31
C PRO A 135 -9.24 12.53 -20.28
N THR A 136 -9.75 13.63 -20.80
CA THR A 136 -9.18 14.97 -20.61
C THR A 136 -9.27 15.41 -19.14
N VAL A 137 -8.49 16.42 -18.75
CA VAL A 137 -8.53 16.98 -17.40
C VAL A 137 -9.93 17.46 -17.01
N TYR A 138 -10.67 18.02 -17.96
CA TYR A 138 -12.05 18.47 -17.72
C TYR A 138 -13.01 17.30 -17.46
N GLU A 139 -12.92 16.24 -18.27
CA GLU A 139 -13.71 15.03 -18.10
C GLU A 139 -13.37 14.32 -16.79
N PHE A 140 -12.08 14.24 -16.46
CA PHE A 140 -11.63 13.70 -15.18
C PHE A 140 -12.27 14.46 -14.00
N GLY A 141 -12.30 15.80 -14.07
CA GLY A 141 -12.96 16.63 -13.05
C GLY A 141 -14.47 16.38 -12.93
N TYR A 142 -15.16 16.13 -14.05
CA TYR A 142 -16.58 15.78 -14.03
C TYR A 142 -16.82 14.37 -13.47
N GLN A 143 -15.98 13.40 -13.85
CA GLN A 143 -16.00 12.04 -13.32
C GLN A 143 -15.73 12.02 -11.82
N GLU A 144 -14.79 12.83 -11.32
CA GLU A 144 -14.50 12.94 -9.89
C GLU A 144 -15.72 13.43 -9.11
N LYS A 145 -16.39 14.48 -9.61
CA LYS A 145 -17.65 14.96 -9.01
C LYS A 145 -18.69 13.84 -8.95
N LYS A 146 -18.83 13.06 -10.02
CA LYS A 146 -19.76 11.92 -10.09
C LYS A 146 -19.39 10.84 -9.06
N LEU A 147 -18.12 10.43 -8.97
CA LEU A 147 -17.64 9.45 -7.99
C LEU A 147 -17.88 9.93 -6.56
N ARG A 148 -17.61 11.21 -6.28
CA ARG A 148 -17.83 11.82 -4.96
C ARG A 148 -19.31 11.82 -4.58
N LEU A 149 -20.18 12.27 -5.49
CA LEU A 149 -21.64 12.29 -5.27
C LEU A 149 -22.20 10.88 -5.07
N GLN A 150 -21.78 9.90 -5.87
CA GLN A 150 -22.18 8.50 -5.70
C GLN A 150 -21.80 7.96 -4.31
N ARG A 151 -20.57 8.24 -3.85
CA ARG A 151 -20.13 7.84 -2.50
C ARG A 151 -20.97 8.50 -1.41
N SER A 152 -21.23 9.81 -1.51
CA SER A 152 -22.05 10.53 -0.53
C SER A 152 -23.49 9.99 -0.48
N LEU A 153 -24.11 9.73 -1.63
CA LEU A 153 -25.46 9.16 -1.69
C LEU A 153 -25.49 7.73 -1.15
N ALA A 154 -24.49 6.90 -1.46
CA ALA A 154 -24.41 5.53 -0.96
C ALA A 154 -24.34 5.44 0.57
N LEU A 155 -23.74 6.44 1.22
CA LEU A 155 -23.70 6.53 2.70
C LEU A 155 -25.04 6.97 3.30
N GLN A 156 -25.84 7.75 2.57
CA GLN A 156 -27.14 8.25 3.02
C GLN A 156 -28.29 7.28 2.75
N ILE A 157 -28.19 6.50 1.68
CA ILE A 157 -29.21 5.52 1.31
C ILE A 157 -29.08 4.31 2.23
N LYS A 158 -30.04 4.13 3.15
CA LYS A 158 -30.24 2.83 3.81
C LYS A 158 -30.68 1.83 2.73
N PRO A 159 -29.90 0.78 2.44
CA PRO A 159 -30.28 -0.19 1.42
C PRO A 159 -31.52 -0.97 1.88
N ASN A 160 -32.68 -0.68 1.31
CA ASN A 160 -33.90 -1.47 1.49
C ASN A 160 -33.87 -2.70 0.58
N GLY A 161 -32.87 -3.56 0.74
CA GLY A 161 -32.70 -4.80 -0.04
C GLY A 161 -32.82 -6.07 0.81
N ASN A 162 -33.15 -7.20 0.17
CA ASN A 162 -33.33 -8.53 0.76
C ASN A 162 -32.04 -9.21 1.29
N VAL A 163 -30.92 -8.50 1.37
CA VAL A 163 -29.65 -9.06 1.85
C VAL A 163 -29.55 -8.82 3.36
N LYS A 164 -29.27 -9.89 4.13
CA LYS A 164 -29.17 -9.84 5.60
C LYS A 164 -28.28 -8.67 6.05
N ARG A 165 -28.86 -7.82 6.90
CA ARG A 165 -28.23 -6.64 7.49
C ARG A 165 -26.91 -7.02 8.16
N SER A 166 -25.78 -6.50 7.67
CA SER A 166 -24.64 -6.29 8.56
C SER A 166 -24.96 -5.05 9.39
N SER A 167 -25.23 -5.23 10.68
CA SER A 167 -25.60 -4.16 11.62
C SER A 167 -24.47 -3.16 11.93
N LYS A 168 -23.35 -3.21 11.20
CA LYS A 168 -22.18 -2.34 11.38
C LYS A 168 -21.90 -1.52 10.13
N LEU A 169 -22.88 -0.76 9.65
CA LEU A 169 -22.54 0.51 9.01
C LEU A 169 -22.21 1.45 10.16
N CYS A 170 -20.99 1.99 10.17
CA CYS A 170 -20.54 2.93 11.18
C CYS A 170 -21.64 3.95 11.44
N GLU A 171 -22.14 4.02 12.68
CA GLU A 171 -22.86 5.18 13.15
C GLU A 171 -21.85 6.33 13.10
N ILE A 172 -21.83 7.03 11.98
CA ILE A 172 -21.21 8.33 11.90
C ILE A 172 -22.19 9.22 12.67
N GLU A 173 -21.88 9.53 13.92
CA GLU A 173 -22.53 10.66 14.60
C GLU A 173 -22.21 11.91 13.79
N ILE A 174 -23.18 12.33 12.98
CA ILE A 174 -23.13 13.61 12.28
C ILE A 174 -23.49 14.64 13.35
N ASP A 175 -22.45 15.30 13.87
CA ASP A 175 -22.60 16.41 14.80
C ASP A 175 -23.03 17.66 14.02
N ASP A 176 -24.31 18.01 14.14
CA ASP A 176 -24.90 19.23 13.58
C ASP A 176 -24.65 20.46 14.49
N THR A 177 -23.82 20.35 15.54
CA THR A 177 -23.53 21.51 16.36
C THR A 177 -22.87 22.60 15.50
N PRO A 178 -23.41 23.84 15.53
CA PRO A 178 -22.86 24.91 14.74
C PRO A 178 -21.42 25.18 15.18
N LEU A 179 -20.49 25.07 14.21
CA LEU A 179 -19.08 25.38 14.41
C LEU A 179 -18.94 26.73 15.12
N LYS A 180 -18.19 26.76 16.23
CA LYS A 180 -17.95 28.00 16.98
C LYS A 180 -17.43 29.07 16.03
N LYS A 181 -18.17 30.17 15.92
CA LYS A 181 -17.82 31.32 15.07
C LYS A 181 -16.44 31.83 15.48
N LYS A 182 -15.42 31.63 14.64
CA LYS A 182 -14.10 32.22 14.86
C LYS A 182 -14.24 33.74 14.93
N ARG A 183 -13.89 34.33 16.07
CA ARG A 183 -13.74 35.79 16.19
C ARG A 183 -12.65 36.22 15.20
N ARG A 184 -12.99 37.10 14.26
CA ARG A 184 -11.96 37.82 13.48
C ARG A 184 -11.18 38.67 14.48
N ASN A 185 -9.87 38.46 14.56
CA ASN A 185 -9.00 39.40 15.25
C ASN A 185 -9.07 40.72 14.49
N THR A 186 -9.72 41.72 15.09
CA THR A 186 -9.70 43.08 14.60
C THR A 186 -8.28 43.58 14.74
N LEU A 187 -7.59 43.80 13.61
CA LEU A 187 -6.34 44.54 13.60
C LEU A 187 -6.60 45.92 14.23
N VAL A 188 -6.00 46.15 15.38
CA VAL A 188 -5.95 47.47 16.02
C VAL A 188 -5.18 48.38 15.07
N LYS A 189 -5.88 49.25 14.35
CA LYS A 189 -5.25 50.35 13.62
C LYS A 189 -4.79 51.37 14.66
N HIS A 190 -3.48 51.45 14.88
CA HIS A 190 -2.89 52.60 15.56
C HIS A 190 -3.14 53.86 14.72
N LYS A 191 -3.86 54.83 15.29
CA LYS A 191 -3.89 56.20 14.78
C LYS A 191 -2.57 56.87 15.16
N THR A 192 -1.79 57.25 14.16
CA THR A 192 -0.89 58.42 14.22
C THR A 192 -1.69 59.69 14.42
#